data_AF-A0A0D8I9R1-F1
#
_entry.id   AF-A0A0D8I9R1-F1
#
_cell.length_a   1.000
_cell.length_b   1.000
_cell.length_c   1.000
_cell.angle_alpha   90.00
_cell.angle_beta   90.00
_cell.angle_gamma   90.00
#
_symmetry.space_group_name_H-M   'P 1'
#
loop_
_entity.id
_entity.type
_entity.pdbx_description
1 polymer ?
#
loop_
_entity_poly.entity_id
_entity_poly.type
_entity_poly.pdbx_seq_one_letter_code
_entity_poly.pdbx_strand_id
1 'polypeptide(L)'
;MNILIKSFLLTFIFTFALITKGMVERILLSICFVSLGIYFIKNKNNVYKDKTNCKSLLKGIIFSYLIVIILLLYFQYSPKEGYIVTNYVSNTKTAVILVFQGEPTTYNIPLATKNFMQKHSWWKTPILPFALFKEKLSYEKVDVAASVHYNNERLIYQLKEELGGDYNVYAGYSANTPYLIESINQALEEGNQYIIISPVLLTECKDFTAITNQVKQLNLQQYRVEPQMIEALWNSEAIAKSFVKQINDFTTNVHRQNTGIVLIGSEMEESLPHIKQDVLFRERVKDYLIKEGYNNNKIELTFLHKKSIVDAIEGLMVYGVGEIILLSTTTEAYQMHNYLTVEKVLEGLEPPYGVKIHRVNPWKFNDAIVKELSRRILLKNL
;
A
#
# COMPACT_ATOMS: atom_id res chain seq x y z
N MET A 1 24.87 31.95 22.85
CA MET A 1 24.37 31.29 21.62
C MET A 1 23.36 32.20 20.93
N ASN A 2 23.63 32.56 19.67
CA ASN A 2 22.78 33.40 18.82
C ASN A 2 21.35 32.81 18.73
N ILE A 3 20.32 33.66 18.72
CA ILE A 3 18.91 33.25 18.62
C ILE A 3 18.69 32.38 17.38
N LEU A 4 19.40 32.69 16.28
CA LEU A 4 19.38 31.88 15.06
C LEU A 4 19.83 30.43 15.30
N ILE A 5 20.92 30.22 16.03
CA ILE A 5 21.45 28.88 16.32
C ILE A 5 20.50 28.12 17.26
N LYS A 6 19.90 28.82 18.23
CA LYS A 6 18.89 28.25 19.13
C LYS A 6 17.65 27.78 18.37
N SER A 7 17.07 28.64 17.54
CA SER A 7 15.88 28.29 16.76
C SER A 7 16.18 27.19 15.74
N PHE A 8 17.39 27.22 15.16
CA PHE A 8 17.86 26.16 14.28
C PHE A 8 17.88 24.79 14.97
N LEU A 9 18.61 24.67 16.09
CA LEU A 9 18.76 23.40 16.81
C LEU A 9 17.41 22.88 17.32
N LEU A 10 16.58 23.77 17.87
CA LEU A 10 15.28 23.38 18.39
C LEU A 10 14.36 22.83 17.28
N THR A 11 14.28 23.54 16.16
CA THR A 11 13.50 23.10 15.00
C THR A 11 14.03 21.80 14.42
N PHE A 12 15.36 21.62 14.43
CA PHE A 12 16.02 20.44 13.88
C PHE A 12 15.62 19.21 14.69
N ILE A 13 15.81 19.30 16.01
CA ILE A 13 15.48 18.24 16.97
C ILE A 13 13.98 17.94 16.91
N PHE A 14 13.13 18.96 16.91
CA PHE A 14 11.68 18.77 16.88
C PHE A 14 11.21 18.10 15.59
N THR A 15 11.67 18.59 14.43
CA THR A 15 11.29 17.99 13.13
C THR A 15 11.79 16.56 13.01
N PHE A 16 13.01 16.29 13.49
CA PHE A 16 13.57 14.93 13.50
C PHE A 16 12.85 14.01 14.49
N ALA A 17 12.36 14.53 15.62
CA ALA A 17 11.53 13.79 16.56
C ALA A 17 10.19 13.37 15.94
N LEU A 18 9.56 14.23 15.13
CA LEU A 18 8.31 13.89 14.45
C LEU A 18 8.46 12.67 13.55
N ILE A 19 9.55 12.59 12.78
CA ILE A 19 9.76 11.51 11.81
C ILE A 19 10.39 10.25 12.41
N THR A 20 11.00 10.31 13.60
CA THR A 20 11.60 9.14 14.24
C THR A 20 10.57 8.39 15.10
N LYS A 21 10.87 7.12 15.44
CA LYS A 21 10.02 6.26 16.27
C LYS A 21 10.78 5.74 17.50
N GLY A 22 10.03 5.32 18.53
CA GLY A 22 10.57 4.58 19.68
C GLY A 22 11.42 5.43 20.63
N MET A 23 12.53 4.87 21.12
CA MET A 23 13.40 5.56 22.10
C MET A 23 14.04 6.83 21.54
N VAL A 24 14.40 6.85 20.25
CA VAL A 24 15.03 8.01 19.60
C VAL A 24 14.12 9.22 19.65
N GLU A 25 12.84 9.05 19.29
CA GLU A 25 11.83 10.10 19.39
C GLU A 25 11.69 10.62 20.82
N ARG A 26 11.57 9.72 21.81
CA ARG A 26 11.40 10.10 23.22
C ARG A 26 12.57 10.93 23.75
N ILE A 27 13.80 10.55 23.37
CA ILE A 27 15.02 11.28 23.75
C ILE A 27 15.01 12.67 23.09
N LEU A 28 14.73 12.76 21.79
CA LEU A 28 14.69 14.03 21.06
C LEU A 28 13.61 14.98 21.60
N LEU A 29 12.41 14.47 21.89
CA LEU A 29 11.34 15.25 22.51
C LEU A 29 11.75 15.74 23.90
N SER A 30 12.35 14.87 24.73
CA SER A 30 12.83 15.25 26.06
C SER A 30 13.88 16.36 26.00
N ILE A 31 14.86 16.24 25.09
CA ILE A 31 15.87 17.28 24.85
C ILE A 31 15.21 18.58 24.38
N CYS A 32 14.23 18.49 23.48
CA CYS A 32 13.49 19.64 22.96
C CYS A 32 12.73 20.38 24.10
N PHE A 33 11.98 19.65 24.93
CA PHE A 33 11.22 20.22 26.04
C PHE A 33 12.12 20.80 27.14
N VAL A 34 13.21 20.12 27.51
CA VAL A 34 14.18 20.66 28.48
C VAL A 34 14.82 21.94 27.96
N SER A 35 15.21 21.96 26.68
CA SER A 35 15.80 23.13 26.03
C SER A 35 14.82 24.32 26.00
N LEU A 36 13.54 24.06 25.70
CA LEU A 36 12.46 25.05 25.76
C LEU A 36 12.23 25.57 27.18
N GLY A 37 12.20 24.67 28.18
CA GLY A 37 12.02 25.03 29.59
C GLY A 37 13.14 25.93 30.10
N ILE A 38 14.40 25.58 29.84
CA ILE A 38 15.56 26.41 30.19
C ILE A 38 15.48 27.77 29.50
N TYR A 39 15.09 27.80 28.21
CA TYR A 39 14.93 29.04 27.48
C TYR A 39 13.84 29.93 28.09
N PHE A 40 12.68 29.37 28.42
CA PHE A 40 11.56 30.09 29.01
C PHE A 40 11.91 30.67 30.39
N ILE A 41 12.54 29.88 31.26
CA ILE A 41 12.97 30.33 32.61
C ILE A 41 13.98 31.48 32.49
N LYS A 42 14.97 31.35 31.61
CA LYS A 42 16.06 32.34 31.48
C LYS A 42 15.63 33.63 30.81
N ASN A 43 14.63 33.59 29.92
CA ASN A 43 14.19 34.75 29.14
C ASN A 43 12.83 35.33 29.55
N LYS A 44 12.23 34.88 30.66
CA LYS A 44 10.89 35.30 31.16
C LYS A 44 10.62 36.80 31.09
N ASN A 45 11.64 37.65 31.24
CA ASN A 45 11.49 39.12 31.28
C ASN A 45 11.85 39.87 29.97
N ASN A 46 12.27 39.20 28.88
CA ASN A 46 12.90 39.88 27.72
C ASN A 46 12.42 39.45 26.32
N VAL A 47 11.31 38.72 26.18
CA VAL A 47 10.96 38.02 24.91
C VAL A 47 10.49 38.93 23.76
N TYR A 48 10.00 40.15 24.02
CA TYR A 48 9.22 40.90 23.00
C TYR A 48 9.87 42.16 22.40
N LYS A 49 11.13 42.48 22.70
CA LYS A 49 11.65 43.84 22.43
C LYS A 49 12.34 44.11 21.09
N ASP A 50 12.48 43.17 20.15
CA ASP A 50 13.24 43.48 18.92
C ASP A 50 12.81 42.74 17.63
N LYS A 51 12.50 43.51 16.57
CA LYS A 51 12.16 43.01 15.22
C LYS A 51 13.30 42.21 14.59
N THR A 52 14.55 42.52 14.93
CA THR A 52 15.74 41.82 14.41
C THR A 52 15.84 40.38 14.93
N ASN A 53 15.38 40.12 16.15
CA ASN A 53 15.34 38.78 16.75
C ASN A 53 14.32 37.86 16.07
N CYS A 54 13.17 38.41 15.66
CA CYS A 54 12.15 37.66 14.93
C CYS A 54 12.65 37.19 13.56
N LYS A 55 13.34 38.06 12.80
CA LYS A 55 13.96 37.68 11.51
C LYS A 55 15.01 36.57 11.67
N SER A 56 15.86 36.66 12.69
CA SER A 56 16.88 35.65 12.99
C SER A 56 16.27 34.31 13.42
N LEU A 57 15.18 34.36 14.18
CA LEU A 57 14.42 33.17 14.59
C LEU A 57 13.84 32.45 13.37
N LEU A 58 13.12 33.17 12.51
CA LEU A 58 12.53 32.63 11.28
C LEU A 58 13.58 32.02 10.34
N LYS A 59 14.71 32.71 10.16
CA LYS A 59 15.84 32.18 9.35
C LYS A 59 16.34 30.85 9.90
N GLY A 60 16.50 30.73 11.22
CA GLY A 60 16.93 29.48 11.85
C GLY A 60 15.92 28.34 11.67
N ILE A 61 14.62 28.61 11.78
CA ILE A 61 13.55 27.63 11.53
C ILE A 61 13.62 27.14 10.08
N ILE A 62 13.63 28.07 9.11
CA ILE A 62 13.64 27.73 7.69
C ILE A 62 14.89 26.92 7.32
N PHE A 63 16.06 27.37 7.75
CA PHE A 63 17.32 26.71 7.43
C PHE A 63 17.39 25.30 8.04
N SER A 64 16.92 25.14 9.28
CA SER A 64 16.82 23.86 9.95
C SER A 64 15.91 22.88 9.23
N TYR A 65 14.72 23.35 8.86
CA TYR A 65 13.75 22.55 8.13
C TYR A 65 14.29 22.09 6.77
N LEU A 66 14.97 22.97 6.03
CA LEU A 66 15.63 22.62 4.77
C LEU A 66 16.74 21.58 4.96
N ILE A 67 17.55 21.70 6.01
CA ILE A 67 18.59 20.70 6.31
C ILE A 67 17.96 19.33 6.61
N VAL A 68 16.87 19.26 7.36
CA VAL A 68 16.17 17.99 7.61
C VAL A 68 15.68 17.37 6.30
N ILE A 69 15.11 18.17 5.39
CA ILE A 69 14.70 17.69 4.06
C ILE A 69 15.88 17.14 3.27
N ILE A 70 17.00 17.87 3.23
CA ILE A 70 18.21 17.42 2.50
C ILE A 70 18.72 16.10 3.07
N LEU A 71 18.74 15.96 4.41
CA LEU A 71 19.14 14.71 5.06
C LEU A 71 18.19 13.56 4.69
N LEU A 72 16.88 13.79 4.71
CA LEU A 72 15.89 12.78 4.30
C LEU A 72 16.12 12.31 2.86
N LEU A 73 16.35 13.25 1.94
CA LEU A 73 16.63 12.93 0.53
C LEU A 73 17.96 12.18 0.37
N TYR A 74 18.97 12.51 1.16
CA TYR A 74 20.26 11.84 1.14
C TYR A 74 20.17 10.40 1.68
N PHE A 75 19.39 10.18 2.74
CA PHE A 75 19.19 8.87 3.37
C PHE A 75 18.02 8.07 2.79
N GLN A 76 17.41 8.51 1.69
CA GLN A 76 16.36 7.74 1.04
C GLN A 76 16.92 6.40 0.55
N TYR A 77 16.07 5.37 0.50
CA TYR A 77 16.49 4.07 -0.01
C TYR A 77 16.91 4.21 -1.49
N SER A 78 18.11 3.72 -1.83
CA SER A 78 18.55 3.60 -3.21
C SER A 78 18.54 2.12 -3.57
N PRO A 79 17.67 1.67 -4.50
CA PRO A 79 17.71 0.29 -4.95
C PRO A 79 19.07 0.00 -5.57
N LYS A 80 19.58 -1.22 -5.36
CA LYS A 80 20.85 -1.61 -5.98
C LYS A 80 20.66 -1.67 -7.50
N GLU A 81 21.39 -0.81 -8.20
CA GLU A 81 21.52 -0.92 -9.66
C GLU A 81 22.37 -2.15 -9.95
N GLY A 82 21.78 -3.14 -10.61
CA GLY A 82 22.47 -4.34 -11.04
C GLY A 82 23.42 -3.97 -12.17
N TYR A 83 24.72 -4.02 -11.91
CA TYR A 83 25.70 -4.17 -12.98
C TYR A 83 25.55 -5.59 -13.52
N ILE A 84 24.96 -5.74 -14.69
CA ILE A 84 24.88 -7.04 -15.36
C ILE A 84 26.31 -7.46 -15.69
N VAL A 85 26.81 -8.40 -14.89
CA VAL A 85 28.19 -8.88 -14.92
C VAL A 85 28.48 -9.49 -16.28
N THR A 86 29.67 -9.21 -16.82
CA THR A 86 30.19 -9.68 -18.10
C THR A 86 30.34 -11.21 -18.24
N ASN A 87 30.04 -11.98 -17.19
CA ASN A 87 30.11 -13.44 -17.13
C ASN A 87 28.71 -14.04 -17.00
N TYR A 88 27.84 -13.70 -17.95
CA TYR A 88 26.48 -14.21 -18.03
C TYR A 88 26.47 -15.70 -18.42
N VAL A 89 26.00 -16.58 -17.53
CA VAL A 89 25.70 -17.98 -17.85
C VAL A 89 24.19 -18.11 -17.97
N SER A 90 23.71 -18.26 -19.21
CA SER A 90 22.28 -18.44 -19.47
C SER A 90 21.75 -19.72 -18.80
N ASN A 91 20.60 -19.62 -18.15
CA ASN A 91 19.81 -20.76 -17.70
C ASN A 91 18.57 -20.92 -18.61
N THR A 92 18.03 -22.13 -18.68
CA THR A 92 16.83 -22.44 -19.49
C THR A 92 15.52 -22.17 -18.75
N LYS A 93 15.58 -21.65 -17.51
CA LYS A 93 14.40 -21.45 -16.68
C LYS A 93 13.74 -20.13 -17.01
N THR A 94 12.42 -20.09 -16.80
CA THR A 94 11.65 -18.86 -16.92
C THR A 94 11.55 -18.17 -15.57
N ALA A 95 12.02 -16.93 -15.48
CA ALA A 95 11.83 -16.11 -14.29
C ALA A 95 10.41 -15.55 -14.26
N VAL A 96 9.70 -15.74 -13.16
CA VAL A 96 8.39 -15.14 -12.88
C VAL A 96 8.56 -14.16 -11.73
N ILE A 97 8.32 -12.88 -11.97
CA ILE A 97 8.39 -11.85 -10.94
C ILE A 97 6.97 -11.46 -10.57
N LEU A 98 6.51 -11.93 -9.40
CA LEU A 98 5.23 -11.53 -8.84
C LEU A 98 5.34 -10.13 -8.25
N VAL A 99 4.58 -9.18 -8.79
CA VAL A 99 4.65 -7.78 -8.38
C VAL A 99 3.47 -7.43 -7.47
N PHE A 100 3.77 -7.09 -6.23
CA PHE A 100 2.81 -6.62 -5.25
C PHE A 100 2.99 -5.11 -5.01
N GLN A 101 1.95 -4.44 -4.53
CA GLN A 101 2.10 -3.04 -4.08
C GLN A 101 3.17 -2.93 -2.98
N GLY A 102 3.14 -3.85 -2.01
CA GLY A 102 4.10 -3.93 -0.91
C GLY A 102 3.83 -2.91 0.18
N GLU A 103 3.89 -3.36 1.42
CA GLU A 103 3.83 -2.53 2.62
C GLU A 103 4.95 -3.01 3.55
N PRO A 104 5.90 -2.14 3.96
CA PRO A 104 6.88 -2.49 4.99
C PRO A 104 6.21 -3.05 6.24
N THR A 105 6.78 -4.06 6.90
CA THR A 105 6.21 -4.59 8.16
C THR A 105 6.32 -3.60 9.31
N THR A 106 7.30 -2.70 9.25
CA THR A 106 7.46 -1.63 10.23
C THR A 106 7.82 -0.33 9.53
N TYR A 107 7.45 0.79 10.16
CA TYR A 107 7.79 2.11 9.66
C TYR A 107 9.30 2.26 9.43
N ASN A 108 9.68 2.61 8.20
CA ASN A 108 11.06 2.73 7.74
C ASN A 108 11.24 4.04 6.98
N ILE A 109 12.02 4.98 7.53
CA ILE A 109 12.18 6.34 7.00
C ILE A 109 12.80 6.34 5.59
N PRO A 110 13.91 5.61 5.31
CA PRO A 110 14.45 5.51 3.95
C PRO A 110 13.44 5.06 2.89
N LEU A 111 12.66 4.00 3.19
CA LEU A 111 11.66 3.47 2.25
C LEU A 111 10.48 4.43 2.09
N ALA A 112 9.93 4.94 3.19
CA ALA A 112 8.85 5.91 3.19
C ALA A 112 9.24 7.18 2.40
N THR A 113 10.48 7.65 2.56
CA THR A 113 11.00 8.80 1.81
C THR A 113 11.07 8.52 0.31
N LYS A 114 11.65 7.38 -0.08
CA LYS A 114 11.70 6.97 -1.50
C LYS A 114 10.30 6.87 -2.09
N ASN A 115 9.40 6.18 -1.40
CA ASN A 115 8.02 5.96 -1.87
C ASN A 115 7.26 7.28 -2.01
N PHE A 116 7.46 8.23 -1.09
CA PHE A 116 6.90 9.58 -1.18
C PHE A 116 7.42 10.32 -2.43
N MET A 117 8.73 10.28 -2.67
CA MET A 117 9.35 10.94 -3.81
C MET A 117 8.96 10.32 -5.16
N GLN A 118 8.65 9.02 -5.20
CA GLN A 118 8.15 8.36 -6.40
C GLN A 118 6.69 8.71 -6.70
N LYS A 119 5.85 8.89 -5.68
CA LYS A 119 4.41 9.17 -5.84
C LYS A 119 4.10 10.65 -6.07
N HIS A 120 4.98 11.55 -5.63
CA HIS A 120 4.70 12.98 -5.64
C HIS A 120 5.72 13.79 -6.45
N SER A 121 5.24 14.87 -7.06
CA SER A 121 6.13 15.86 -7.70
C SER A 121 7.09 16.48 -6.67
N TRP A 122 8.28 16.86 -7.12
CA TRP A 122 9.32 17.50 -6.28
C TRP A 122 8.83 18.76 -5.55
N TRP A 123 7.79 19.44 -6.05
CA TRP A 123 7.15 20.57 -5.37
C TRP A 123 6.46 20.20 -4.05
N LYS A 124 6.17 18.90 -3.82
CA LYS A 124 5.62 18.37 -2.57
C LYS A 124 6.72 17.97 -1.57
N THR A 125 8.00 18.06 -1.92
CA THR A 125 9.12 17.80 -0.99
C THR A 125 9.01 18.60 0.33
N PRO A 126 8.57 19.87 0.35
CA PRO A 126 8.45 20.62 1.60
C PRO A 126 7.46 20.03 2.62
N ILE A 127 6.53 19.17 2.22
CA ILE A 127 5.59 18.51 3.16
C ILE A 127 6.08 17.11 3.59
N LEU A 128 7.24 16.65 3.11
CA LEU A 128 7.77 15.31 3.37
C LEU A 128 7.85 14.98 4.88
N PRO A 129 8.41 15.81 5.77
CA PRO A 129 8.42 15.50 7.21
C PRO A 129 7.03 15.25 7.81
N PHE A 130 6.01 16.00 7.37
CA PHE A 130 4.64 15.81 7.83
C PHE A 130 3.99 14.55 7.23
N ALA A 131 4.29 14.22 5.98
CA ALA A 131 3.84 12.99 5.36
C ALA A 131 4.42 11.76 6.08
N LEU A 132 5.72 11.79 6.36
CA LEU A 132 6.42 10.78 7.14
C LEU A 132 5.87 10.63 8.55
N PHE A 133 5.54 11.74 9.22
CA PHE A 133 4.89 11.70 10.52
C PHE A 133 3.50 11.04 10.46
N LYS A 134 2.68 11.38 9.45
CA LYS A 134 1.36 10.74 9.26
C LYS A 134 1.49 9.25 9.00
N GLU A 135 2.48 8.85 8.21
CA GLU A 135 2.78 7.44 7.93
C GLU A 135 3.21 6.72 9.20
N LYS A 136 4.14 7.29 9.99
CA LYS A 136 4.55 6.76 11.30
C LYS A 136 3.35 6.48 12.20
N LEU A 137 2.46 7.47 12.36
CA LEU A 137 1.25 7.32 13.17
C LEU A 137 0.30 6.23 12.66
N SER A 138 0.34 5.91 11.36
CA SER A 138 -0.47 4.83 10.78
C SER A 138 0.08 3.46 11.20
N TYR A 139 1.41 3.30 11.15
CA TYR A 139 2.12 2.10 11.61
C TYR A 139 2.02 1.84 13.11
N GLU A 140 1.85 2.88 13.92
CA GLU A 140 1.68 2.72 15.38
C GLU A 140 0.26 2.24 15.77
N LYS A 141 -0.72 2.38 14.87
CA LYS A 141 -2.13 2.08 15.17
C LYS A 141 -2.52 0.65 14.83
N VAL A 142 -1.91 0.07 13.80
CA VAL A 142 -2.37 -1.19 13.21
C VAL A 142 -1.19 -2.02 12.70
N ASP A 143 -1.24 -3.33 12.96
CA ASP A 143 -0.26 -4.32 12.47
C ASP A 143 -0.85 -5.19 11.34
N VAL A 144 -1.27 -4.55 10.24
CA VAL A 144 -1.79 -5.26 9.06
C VAL A 144 -0.67 -5.71 8.13
N ALA A 145 0.45 -4.99 8.12
CA ALA A 145 1.54 -5.23 7.21
C ALA A 145 2.14 -6.64 7.38
N ALA A 146 2.25 -7.14 8.62
CA ALA A 146 2.70 -8.52 8.87
C ALA A 146 1.77 -9.55 8.21
N SER A 147 0.45 -9.36 8.31
CA SER A 147 -0.53 -10.27 7.72
C SER A 147 -0.52 -10.24 6.18
N VAL A 148 -0.30 -9.07 5.58
CA VAL A 148 -0.18 -8.90 4.13
C VAL A 148 1.10 -9.54 3.62
N HIS A 149 2.21 -9.33 4.33
CA HIS A 149 3.50 -9.92 3.98
C HIS A 149 3.44 -11.46 4.00
N TYR A 150 2.89 -12.04 5.08
CA TYR A 150 2.69 -13.48 5.19
C TYR A 150 1.83 -14.04 4.05
N ASN A 151 0.76 -13.34 3.67
CA ASN A 151 -0.09 -13.77 2.56
C ASN A 151 0.65 -13.73 1.21
N ASN A 152 1.49 -12.72 0.97
CA ASN A 152 2.29 -12.63 -0.25
C ASN A 152 3.32 -13.76 -0.32
N GLU A 153 4.04 -14.04 0.77
CA GLU A 153 4.99 -15.16 0.85
C GLU A 153 4.32 -16.51 0.59
N ARG A 154 3.13 -16.73 1.20
CA ARG A 154 2.34 -17.93 0.92
C ARG A 154 1.97 -18.04 -0.55
N LEU A 155 1.50 -16.95 -1.17
CA LEU A 155 1.12 -16.94 -2.58
C LEU A 155 2.31 -17.27 -3.49
N ILE A 156 3.49 -16.71 -3.20
CA ILE A 156 4.74 -17.00 -3.92
C ILE A 156 5.10 -18.49 -3.81
N TYR A 157 5.06 -19.03 -2.59
CA TYR A 157 5.38 -20.42 -2.33
C TYR A 157 4.43 -21.37 -3.09
N GLN A 158 3.12 -21.14 -2.99
CA GLN A 158 2.11 -21.95 -3.68
C GLN A 158 2.24 -21.86 -5.20
N LEU A 159 2.52 -20.67 -5.74
CA LEU A 159 2.73 -20.52 -7.18
C LEU A 159 3.99 -21.26 -7.65
N LYS A 160 5.06 -21.23 -6.86
CA LYS A 160 6.28 -21.97 -7.15
C LYS A 160 6.04 -23.48 -7.18
N GLU A 161 5.25 -24.01 -6.25
CA GLU A 161 4.84 -25.41 -6.27
C GLU A 161 3.99 -25.75 -7.50
N GLU A 162 3.03 -24.88 -7.86
CA GLU A 162 2.12 -25.09 -8.99
C GLU A 162 2.83 -25.03 -10.35
N LEU A 163 3.84 -24.16 -10.51
CA LEU A 163 4.60 -24.01 -11.75
C LEU A 163 5.71 -25.07 -11.92
N GLY A 164 6.24 -25.60 -10.82
CA GLY A 164 7.28 -26.63 -10.85
C GLY A 164 8.70 -26.11 -11.11
N GLY A 165 9.61 -27.04 -11.42
CA GLY A 165 11.06 -26.79 -11.44
C GLY A 165 11.60 -25.92 -12.58
N ASP A 166 10.82 -25.73 -13.64
CA ASP A 166 11.21 -24.98 -14.85
C ASP A 166 11.10 -23.46 -14.66
N TYR A 167 10.52 -23.02 -13.55
CA TYR A 167 10.30 -21.62 -13.23
C TYR A 167 11.07 -21.19 -11.99
N ASN A 168 11.65 -20.00 -12.04
CA ASN A 168 12.20 -19.31 -10.88
C ASN A 168 11.22 -18.20 -10.48
N VAL A 169 10.58 -18.32 -9.32
CA VAL A 169 9.59 -17.35 -8.85
C VAL A 169 10.23 -16.37 -7.87
N TYR A 170 10.16 -15.08 -8.18
CA TYR A 170 10.67 -13.98 -7.37
C TYR A 170 9.52 -13.10 -6.89
N ALA A 171 9.69 -12.50 -5.72
CA ALA A 171 8.84 -11.43 -5.22
C ALA A 171 9.41 -10.08 -5.68
N GLY A 172 8.57 -9.19 -6.20
CA GLY A 172 8.90 -7.79 -6.43
C GLY A 172 7.84 -6.88 -5.84
N TYR A 173 8.27 -5.73 -5.34
CA TYR A 173 7.36 -4.77 -4.70
C TYR A 173 7.46 -3.38 -5.34
N SER A 174 6.34 -2.66 -5.37
CA SER A 174 6.29 -1.25 -5.80
C SER A 174 6.76 -0.31 -4.70
N ALA A 175 6.43 -0.60 -3.44
CA ALA A 175 6.68 0.28 -2.29
C ALA A 175 7.42 -0.43 -1.12
N ASN A 176 8.03 -1.59 -1.35
CA ASN A 176 8.82 -2.31 -0.35
C ASN A 176 10.04 -2.99 -1.00
N THR A 177 10.89 -3.63 -0.19
CA THR A 177 12.04 -4.42 -0.67
C THR A 177 11.73 -5.91 -0.71
N PRO A 178 12.27 -6.67 -1.69
CA PRO A 178 13.00 -6.17 -2.87
C PRO A 178 12.08 -5.40 -3.82
N TYR A 179 12.53 -4.23 -4.29
CA TYR A 179 11.80 -3.49 -5.31
C TYR A 179 11.76 -4.30 -6.62
N LEU A 180 10.78 -4.01 -7.48
CA LEU A 180 10.68 -4.64 -8.80
C LEU A 180 12.01 -4.67 -9.57
N ILE A 181 12.72 -3.54 -9.59
CA ILE A 181 14.04 -3.44 -10.23
C ILE A 181 15.08 -4.37 -9.62
N GLU A 182 15.12 -4.50 -8.29
CA GLU A 182 16.06 -5.38 -7.61
C GLU A 182 15.76 -6.85 -7.92
N SER A 183 14.48 -7.18 -8.07
CA SER A 183 14.01 -8.52 -8.41
C SER A 183 14.34 -8.90 -9.86
N ILE A 184 14.20 -7.93 -10.77
CA ILE A 184 14.62 -8.08 -12.17
C ILE A 184 16.14 -8.25 -12.25
N ASN A 185 16.90 -7.43 -11.54
CA ASN A 185 18.36 -7.53 -11.50
C ASN A 185 18.80 -8.89 -10.98
N GLN A 186 18.20 -9.37 -9.88
CA GLN A 186 18.47 -10.70 -9.35
C GLN A 186 18.17 -11.80 -10.39
N ALA A 187 17.01 -11.74 -11.07
CA ALA A 187 16.67 -12.72 -12.10
C ALA A 187 17.69 -12.71 -13.26
N LEU A 188 18.20 -11.54 -13.65
CA LEU A 188 19.23 -11.41 -14.68
C LEU A 188 20.60 -11.93 -14.22
N GLU A 189 20.99 -11.63 -12.98
CA GLU A 189 22.23 -12.14 -12.35
C GLU A 189 22.23 -13.67 -12.26
N GLU A 190 21.07 -14.28 -12.02
CA GLU A 190 20.89 -15.73 -12.00
C GLU A 190 20.81 -16.37 -13.41
N GLY A 191 20.94 -15.58 -14.47
CA GLY A 191 21.04 -16.06 -15.86
C GLY A 191 19.71 -16.31 -16.57
N ASN A 192 18.58 -15.83 -16.05
CA ASN A 192 17.28 -16.04 -16.70
C ASN A 192 17.17 -15.16 -17.96
N GLN A 193 16.86 -15.77 -19.11
CA GLN A 193 16.64 -15.06 -20.38
C GLN A 193 15.18 -14.69 -20.62
N TYR A 194 14.26 -15.47 -20.05
CA TYR A 194 12.82 -15.28 -20.19
C TYR A 194 12.27 -14.77 -18.87
N ILE A 195 11.72 -13.55 -18.87
CA ILE A 195 11.17 -12.91 -17.67
C ILE A 195 9.69 -12.62 -17.90
N ILE A 196 8.84 -13.15 -17.04
CA ILE A 196 7.42 -12.86 -16.96
C ILE A 196 7.18 -11.99 -15.73
N ILE A 197 6.68 -10.77 -15.94
CA ILE A 197 6.27 -9.87 -14.87
C ILE A 197 4.77 -10.05 -14.64
N SER A 198 4.40 -10.42 -13.42
CA SER A 198 3.04 -10.80 -13.06
C SER A 198 2.51 -9.94 -11.89
N PRO A 199 1.81 -8.82 -12.16
CA PRO A 199 1.25 -7.97 -11.13
C PRO A 199 0.07 -8.67 -10.47
N VAL A 200 0.10 -8.70 -9.14
CA VAL A 200 -1.02 -9.18 -8.34
C VAL A 200 -1.96 -8.00 -8.07
N LEU A 201 -2.61 -7.54 -9.15
CA LEU A 201 -3.53 -6.41 -9.15
C LEU A 201 -4.85 -6.81 -9.80
N LEU A 202 -5.97 -6.31 -9.26
CA LEU A 202 -7.28 -6.56 -9.85
C LEU A 202 -7.42 -5.86 -11.20
N THR A 203 -7.05 -4.58 -11.28
CA THR A 203 -7.28 -3.74 -12.46
C THR A 203 -5.99 -3.11 -12.97
N GLU A 204 -6.03 -2.55 -14.18
CA GLU A 204 -4.96 -1.75 -14.77
C GLU A 204 -4.94 -0.33 -14.17
N CYS A 205 -4.77 -0.24 -12.84
CA CYS A 205 -4.74 1.03 -12.12
C CYS A 205 -3.39 1.76 -12.31
N LYS A 206 -3.21 2.87 -11.58
CA LYS A 206 -1.96 3.66 -11.60
C LYS A 206 -0.74 2.80 -11.27
N ASP A 207 -0.85 1.88 -10.32
CA ASP A 207 0.26 0.99 -9.95
C ASP A 207 0.62 0.04 -11.10
N PHE A 208 -0.37 -0.52 -11.80
CA PHE A 208 -0.13 -1.35 -13.00
C PHE A 208 0.60 -0.56 -14.10
N THR A 209 0.18 0.69 -14.31
CA THR A 209 0.80 1.59 -15.28
C THR A 209 2.24 1.94 -14.87
N ALA A 210 2.48 2.20 -13.59
CA ALA A 210 3.80 2.49 -13.05
C ALA A 210 4.75 1.28 -13.20
N ILE A 211 4.27 0.07 -12.89
CA ILE A 211 5.01 -1.19 -13.12
C ILE A 211 5.38 -1.34 -14.59
N THR A 212 4.40 -1.18 -15.48
CA THR A 212 4.60 -1.30 -16.93
C THR A 212 5.65 -0.29 -17.43
N ASN A 213 5.55 0.96 -16.99
CA ASN A 213 6.49 2.01 -17.37
C ASN A 213 7.90 1.75 -16.80
N GLN A 214 7.99 1.28 -15.56
CA GLN A 214 9.26 0.91 -14.95
C GLN A 214 9.96 -0.19 -15.75
N VAL A 215 9.26 -1.27 -16.10
CA VAL A 215 9.81 -2.37 -16.91
C VAL A 215 10.28 -1.87 -18.28
N LYS A 216 9.50 -1.01 -18.95
CA LYS A 216 9.88 -0.41 -20.24
C LYS A 216 11.14 0.44 -20.14
N GLN A 217 11.30 1.20 -19.07
CA GLN A 217 12.46 2.09 -18.87
C GLN A 217 13.79 1.33 -18.68
N LEU A 218 13.76 0.07 -18.26
CA LEU A 218 14.96 -0.75 -18.09
C LEU A 218 15.61 -1.16 -19.42
N ASN A 219 14.87 -1.04 -20.52
CA ASN A 219 15.35 -1.37 -21.86
C ASN A 219 16.06 -2.73 -21.91
N LEU A 220 15.44 -3.78 -21.32
CA LEU A 220 16.03 -5.11 -21.19
C LEU A 220 16.40 -5.77 -22.53
N GLN A 221 15.86 -5.25 -23.63
CA GLN A 221 16.19 -5.63 -24.99
C GLN A 221 17.70 -5.49 -25.29
N GLN A 222 18.39 -4.54 -24.65
CA GLN A 222 19.84 -4.40 -24.78
C GLN A 222 20.61 -5.64 -24.27
N TYR A 223 19.96 -6.46 -23.43
CA TYR A 223 20.47 -7.72 -22.88
C TYR A 223 19.84 -8.95 -23.55
N ARG A 224 19.13 -8.77 -24.68
CA ARG A 224 18.39 -9.83 -25.38
C ARG A 224 17.31 -10.50 -24.51
N VAL A 225 16.79 -9.77 -23.53
CA VAL A 225 15.69 -10.20 -22.66
C VAL A 225 14.46 -9.39 -23.03
N GLU A 226 13.39 -10.07 -23.44
CA GLU A 226 12.09 -9.44 -23.70
C GLU A 226 11.13 -9.79 -22.55
N PRO A 227 10.86 -8.85 -21.62
CA PRO A 227 9.97 -9.12 -20.50
C PRO A 227 8.52 -9.20 -21.00
N GLN A 228 7.83 -10.27 -20.63
CA GLN A 228 6.41 -10.42 -20.90
C GLN A 228 5.58 -9.95 -19.70
N MET A 229 4.53 -9.19 -19.97
CA MET A 229 3.66 -8.62 -18.96
C MET A 229 2.35 -9.42 -18.87
N ILE A 230 1.96 -9.86 -17.67
CA ILE A 230 0.64 -10.47 -17.43
C ILE A 230 -0.39 -9.36 -17.19
N GLU A 231 -1.58 -9.53 -17.77
CA GLU A 231 -2.72 -8.63 -17.61
C GLU A 231 -3.33 -8.68 -16.20
N ALA A 232 -4.02 -7.61 -15.80
CA ALA A 232 -4.71 -7.52 -14.52
C ALA A 232 -5.87 -8.54 -14.37
N LEU A 233 -6.24 -8.87 -13.13
CA LEU A 233 -7.06 -10.04 -12.78
C LEU A 233 -8.59 -9.86 -12.92
N TRP A 234 -9.08 -8.67 -13.29
CA TRP A 234 -10.50 -8.28 -13.28
C TRP A 234 -11.42 -9.14 -14.16
N ASN A 235 -10.88 -9.83 -15.16
CA ASN A 235 -11.63 -10.72 -16.04
C ASN A 235 -11.66 -12.18 -15.56
N SER A 236 -11.07 -12.50 -14.40
CA SER A 236 -11.09 -13.86 -13.86
C SER A 236 -12.43 -14.23 -13.22
N GLU A 237 -13.13 -15.19 -13.82
CA GLU A 237 -14.32 -15.79 -13.21
C GLU A 237 -13.99 -16.63 -11.97
N ALA A 238 -12.84 -17.31 -11.98
CA ALA A 238 -12.42 -18.17 -10.86
C ALA A 238 -12.20 -17.35 -9.58
N ILE A 239 -11.57 -16.19 -9.70
CA ILE A 239 -11.38 -15.27 -8.57
C ILE A 239 -12.73 -14.72 -8.09
N ALA A 240 -13.62 -14.29 -9.00
CA ALA A 240 -14.95 -13.79 -8.64
C ALA A 240 -15.79 -14.84 -7.88
N LYS A 241 -15.80 -16.09 -8.35
CA LYS A 241 -16.48 -17.21 -7.65
C LYS A 241 -15.86 -17.50 -6.28
N SER A 242 -14.53 -17.40 -6.18
CA SER A 242 -13.84 -17.58 -4.90
C SER A 242 -14.20 -16.51 -3.87
N PHE A 243 -14.43 -15.26 -4.30
CA PHE A 243 -14.85 -14.18 -3.41
C PHE A 243 -16.24 -14.47 -2.83
N VAL A 244 -17.16 -14.98 -3.65
CA VAL A 244 -18.48 -15.45 -3.20
C VAL A 244 -18.36 -16.62 -2.22
N LYS A 245 -17.48 -17.58 -2.50
CA LYS A 245 -17.22 -18.69 -1.58
C LYS A 245 -16.76 -18.19 -0.20
N GLN A 246 -15.86 -17.21 -0.16
CA GLN A 246 -15.39 -16.66 1.12
C GLN A 246 -16.47 -15.90 1.90
N ILE A 247 -17.39 -15.22 1.22
CA ILE A 247 -18.57 -14.66 1.87
C ILE A 247 -19.40 -15.78 2.49
N ASN A 248 -19.67 -16.85 1.74
CA ASN A 248 -20.46 -17.99 2.21
C ASN A 248 -19.80 -18.70 3.41
N ASP A 249 -18.48 -18.89 3.37
CA ASP A 249 -17.72 -19.54 4.45
C ASP A 249 -17.69 -18.68 5.73
N PHE A 250 -17.84 -17.35 5.59
CA PHE A 250 -17.86 -16.41 6.72
C PHE A 250 -19.27 -16.18 7.29
N THR A 251 -20.31 -16.22 6.44
CA THR A 251 -21.69 -15.90 6.80
C THR A 251 -22.18 -16.82 7.90
N THR A 252 -22.57 -16.25 9.04
CA THR A 252 -23.10 -17.04 10.16
C THR A 252 -24.61 -17.23 10.10
N ASN A 253 -25.29 -16.45 9.24
CA ASN A 253 -26.72 -16.48 9.10
C ASN A 253 -27.19 -17.64 8.20
N VAL A 254 -28.11 -18.44 8.72
CA VAL A 254 -28.76 -19.51 7.96
C VAL A 254 -29.59 -18.95 6.79
N HIS A 255 -30.08 -17.71 6.91
CA HIS A 255 -30.90 -17.05 5.92
C HIS A 255 -30.12 -15.97 5.16
N ARG A 256 -29.54 -16.33 4.01
CA ARG A 256 -28.81 -15.43 3.10
C ARG A 256 -29.59 -14.16 2.71
N GLN A 257 -30.92 -14.21 2.75
CA GLN A 257 -31.80 -13.07 2.49
C GLN A 257 -31.76 -11.96 3.56
N ASN A 258 -31.25 -12.28 4.76
CA ASN A 258 -31.09 -11.35 5.87
C ASN A 258 -29.66 -10.80 6.00
N THR A 259 -28.78 -11.13 5.06
CA THR A 259 -27.40 -10.64 5.01
C THR A 259 -27.30 -9.52 3.98
N GLY A 260 -26.79 -8.36 4.41
CA GLY A 260 -26.37 -7.27 3.54
C GLY A 260 -24.91 -7.44 3.13
N ILE A 261 -24.57 -7.08 1.90
CA ILE A 261 -23.20 -7.20 1.38
C ILE A 261 -22.78 -5.86 0.79
N VAL A 262 -21.61 -5.38 1.18
CA VAL A 262 -20.99 -4.18 0.62
C VAL A 262 -19.72 -4.58 -0.11
N LEU A 263 -19.73 -4.41 -1.44
CA LEU A 263 -18.58 -4.65 -2.31
C LEU A 263 -17.79 -3.35 -2.52
N ILE A 264 -16.66 -3.23 -1.84
CA ILE A 264 -15.81 -2.03 -1.85
C ILE A 264 -14.74 -2.17 -2.95
N GLY A 265 -14.89 -1.38 -4.01
CA GLY A 265 -13.92 -1.26 -5.10
C GLY A 265 -12.82 -0.24 -4.81
N SER A 266 -11.98 0.03 -5.80
CA SER A 266 -10.94 1.07 -5.74
C SER A 266 -11.49 2.48 -5.44
N GLU A 267 -10.61 3.40 -5.05
CA GLU A 267 -11.00 4.81 -4.91
C GLU A 267 -11.42 5.38 -6.28
N MET A 268 -12.41 6.27 -6.30
CA MET A 268 -12.88 6.86 -7.55
C MET A 268 -11.83 7.87 -8.06
N GLU A 269 -11.02 7.45 -9.02
CA GLU A 269 -10.07 8.32 -9.71
C GLU A 269 -10.56 8.75 -11.10
N GLU A 270 -9.98 9.84 -11.64
CA GLU A 270 -10.36 10.43 -12.92
C GLU A 270 -10.18 9.50 -14.14
N SER A 271 -9.40 8.42 -14.03
CA SER A 271 -9.13 7.49 -15.13
C SER A 271 -10.29 6.49 -15.33
N LEU A 272 -11.05 6.64 -16.42
CA LEU A 272 -12.22 5.81 -16.70
C LEU A 272 -11.96 4.29 -16.86
N PRO A 273 -10.86 3.81 -17.49
CA PRO A 273 -10.72 2.39 -17.82
C PRO A 273 -10.62 1.44 -16.63
N HIS A 274 -9.81 1.79 -15.61
CA HIS A 274 -9.62 0.92 -14.44
C HIS A 274 -10.88 0.86 -13.56
N ILE A 275 -11.59 1.99 -13.39
CA ILE A 275 -12.89 2.02 -12.70
C ILE A 275 -13.90 1.11 -13.41
N LYS A 276 -13.92 1.11 -14.74
CA LYS A 276 -14.79 0.20 -15.51
C LYS A 276 -14.44 -1.27 -15.25
N GLN A 277 -13.15 -1.63 -15.22
CA GLN A 277 -12.71 -3.00 -14.90
C GLN A 277 -13.12 -3.42 -13.49
N ASP A 278 -12.96 -2.53 -12.50
CA ASP A 278 -13.35 -2.77 -11.11
C ASP A 278 -14.87 -2.97 -10.98
N VAL A 279 -15.67 -2.09 -11.59
CA VAL A 279 -17.14 -2.20 -11.59
C VAL A 279 -17.57 -3.50 -12.27
N LEU A 280 -17.03 -3.84 -13.44
CA LEU A 280 -17.36 -5.09 -14.14
C LEU A 280 -17.02 -6.33 -13.29
N PHE A 281 -15.92 -6.31 -12.54
CA PHE A 281 -15.57 -7.39 -11.64
C PHE A 281 -16.55 -7.48 -10.46
N ARG A 282 -16.89 -6.35 -9.83
CA ARG A 282 -17.85 -6.32 -8.71
C ARG A 282 -19.27 -6.72 -9.12
N GLU A 283 -19.74 -6.28 -10.28
CA GLU A 283 -21.02 -6.72 -10.84
C GLU A 283 -21.01 -8.24 -11.08
N ARG A 284 -19.89 -8.81 -11.58
CA ARG A 284 -19.77 -10.27 -11.70
C ARG A 284 -19.84 -10.99 -10.35
N VAL A 285 -19.21 -10.45 -9.31
CA VAL A 285 -19.32 -11.00 -7.94
C VAL A 285 -20.77 -10.92 -7.45
N LYS A 286 -21.44 -9.79 -7.67
CA LYS A 286 -22.86 -9.60 -7.34
C LYS A 286 -23.76 -10.60 -8.06
N ASP A 287 -23.56 -10.82 -9.36
CA ASP A 287 -24.32 -11.82 -10.12
C ASP A 287 -24.17 -13.23 -9.54
N TYR A 288 -22.97 -13.59 -9.09
CA TYR A 288 -22.74 -14.87 -8.43
C TYR A 288 -23.38 -14.94 -7.04
N LEU A 289 -23.39 -13.86 -6.27
CA LEU A 289 -24.10 -13.79 -4.99
C LEU A 289 -25.62 -13.95 -5.17
N ILE A 290 -26.20 -13.30 -6.18
CA ILE A 290 -27.63 -13.44 -6.48
C ILE A 290 -27.96 -14.89 -6.84
N LYS A 291 -27.10 -15.57 -7.61
CA LYS A 291 -27.25 -17.00 -7.93
C LYS A 291 -27.15 -17.91 -6.70
N GLU A 292 -26.38 -17.52 -5.70
CA GLU A 292 -26.31 -18.17 -4.38
C GLU A 292 -27.50 -17.82 -3.47
N GLY A 293 -28.46 -17.01 -3.92
CA GLY A 293 -29.70 -16.71 -3.18
C GLY A 293 -29.62 -15.51 -2.23
N TYR A 294 -28.58 -14.68 -2.34
CA TYR A 294 -28.58 -13.36 -1.69
C TYR A 294 -29.56 -12.41 -2.39
N ASN A 295 -30.13 -11.48 -1.63
CA ASN A 295 -31.08 -10.52 -2.17
C ASN A 295 -30.34 -9.39 -2.90
N ASN A 296 -30.66 -9.19 -4.18
CA ASN A 296 -30.08 -8.12 -5.01
C ASN A 296 -30.16 -6.72 -4.37
N ASN A 297 -31.28 -6.40 -3.71
CA ASN A 297 -31.50 -5.10 -3.08
C ASN A 297 -30.69 -4.91 -1.79
N LYS A 298 -30.00 -5.97 -1.33
CA LYS A 298 -29.13 -5.96 -0.14
C LYS A 298 -27.66 -6.15 -0.53
N ILE A 299 -27.30 -5.95 -1.80
CA ILE A 299 -25.92 -5.99 -2.29
C ILE A 299 -25.58 -4.62 -2.85
N GLU A 300 -24.79 -3.86 -2.10
CA GLU A 300 -24.35 -2.51 -2.45
C GLU A 300 -22.92 -2.51 -3.01
N LEU A 301 -22.72 -1.74 -4.08
CA LEU A 301 -21.41 -1.51 -4.68
C LEU A 301 -20.95 -0.10 -4.31
N THR A 302 -19.81 0.02 -3.64
CA THR A 302 -19.26 1.32 -3.22
C THR A 302 -17.78 1.44 -3.55
N PHE A 303 -17.27 2.67 -3.48
CA PHE A 303 -15.85 2.97 -3.67
C PHE A 303 -15.14 3.08 -2.32
N LEU A 304 -13.82 2.95 -2.32
CA LEU A 304 -12.98 3.07 -1.12
C LEU A 304 -12.89 4.51 -0.63
N HIS A 305 -14.00 5.04 -0.12
CA HIS A 305 -14.10 6.39 0.41
C HIS A 305 -15.01 6.39 1.64
N LYS A 306 -14.59 7.08 2.71
CA LYS A 306 -15.27 7.04 4.03
C LYS A 306 -16.78 7.24 3.91
N LYS A 307 -17.20 8.32 3.25
CA LYS A 307 -18.62 8.67 3.11
C LYS A 307 -19.39 7.58 2.34
N SER A 308 -18.83 7.11 1.22
CA SER A 308 -19.49 6.14 0.35
C SER A 308 -19.66 4.78 1.02
N ILE A 309 -18.74 4.39 1.91
CA ILE A 309 -18.85 3.16 2.69
C ILE A 309 -19.94 3.32 3.77
N VAL A 310 -19.97 4.46 4.47
CA VAL A 310 -21.01 4.76 5.47
C VAL A 310 -22.40 4.76 4.83
N ASP A 311 -22.59 5.50 3.74
CA ASP A 311 -23.86 5.61 3.03
C ASP A 311 -24.37 4.22 2.58
N ALA A 312 -23.47 3.34 2.11
CA ALA A 312 -23.83 1.97 1.72
C ALA A 312 -24.24 1.10 2.92
N ILE A 313 -23.52 1.19 4.04
CA ILE A 313 -23.84 0.42 5.25
C ILE A 313 -25.17 0.88 5.84
N GLU A 314 -25.37 2.19 5.99
CA GLU A 314 -26.62 2.77 6.52
C GLU A 314 -27.81 2.42 5.62
N GLY A 315 -27.63 2.48 4.29
CA GLY A 315 -28.63 2.04 3.33
C GLY A 315 -29.06 0.58 3.54
N LEU A 316 -28.11 -0.32 3.80
CA LEU A 316 -28.41 -1.73 4.10
C LEU A 316 -29.15 -1.91 5.43
N MET A 317 -28.84 -1.09 6.44
CA MET A 317 -29.55 -1.13 7.74
C MET A 317 -31.03 -0.81 7.60
N VAL A 318 -31.42 0.09 6.68
CA VAL A 318 -32.83 0.41 6.38
C VAL A 318 -33.60 -0.83 5.88
N TYR A 319 -32.93 -1.76 5.19
CA TYR A 319 -33.53 -3.00 4.71
C TYR A 319 -33.66 -4.10 5.79
N GLY A 320 -33.39 -3.80 7.05
CA GLY A 320 -33.58 -4.72 8.18
C GLY A 320 -32.68 -5.97 8.08
N VAL A 321 -31.42 -5.77 7.71
CA VAL A 321 -30.42 -6.86 7.68
C VAL A 321 -29.96 -7.20 9.10
N GLY A 322 -29.76 -8.50 9.37
CA GLY A 322 -29.20 -8.96 10.65
C GLY A 322 -27.67 -9.02 10.65
N GLU A 323 -27.07 -9.05 9.46
CA GLU A 323 -25.63 -9.17 9.26
C GLU A 323 -25.22 -8.35 8.04
N ILE A 324 -24.09 -7.63 8.10
CA ILE A 324 -23.51 -6.89 6.98
C ILE A 324 -22.08 -7.38 6.77
N ILE A 325 -21.78 -7.83 5.56
CA ILE A 325 -20.46 -8.29 5.15
C ILE A 325 -19.81 -7.26 4.24
N LEU A 326 -18.70 -6.71 4.70
CA LEU A 326 -17.85 -5.78 3.94
C LEU A 326 -16.74 -6.59 3.27
N LEU A 327 -16.75 -6.59 1.95
CA LEU A 327 -15.75 -7.26 1.15
C LEU A 327 -15.05 -6.23 0.26
N SER A 328 -13.76 -6.00 0.52
CA SER A 328 -12.96 -5.12 -0.34
C SER A 328 -12.39 -5.93 -1.50
N THR A 329 -12.92 -5.69 -2.70
CA THR A 329 -12.51 -6.38 -3.93
C THR A 329 -11.18 -5.88 -4.44
N THR A 330 -10.85 -4.60 -4.24
CA THR A 330 -9.55 -4.03 -4.63
C THR A 330 -8.41 -4.48 -3.71
N THR A 331 -7.22 -4.66 -4.27
CA THR A 331 -5.98 -4.91 -3.51
C THR A 331 -5.54 -3.70 -2.70
N GLU A 332 -5.91 -2.48 -3.14
CA GLU A 332 -5.55 -1.21 -2.49
C GLU A 332 -6.13 -1.07 -1.08
N ALA A 333 -7.24 -1.75 -0.78
CA ALA A 333 -7.89 -1.70 0.52
C ALA A 333 -7.05 -2.31 1.66
N TYR A 334 -5.97 -3.02 1.32
CA TYR A 334 -5.07 -3.67 2.27
C TYR A 334 -3.76 -2.92 2.47
N GLN A 335 -3.59 -1.76 1.83
CA GLN A 335 -2.55 -0.80 2.20
C GLN A 335 -2.90 -0.17 3.56
N MET A 336 -1.89 0.17 4.36
CA MET A 336 -2.08 0.58 5.75
C MET A 336 -3.06 1.78 5.88
N HIS A 337 -2.91 2.78 5.00
CA HIS A 337 -3.74 3.97 5.00
C HIS A 337 -5.23 3.64 4.75
N ASN A 338 -5.49 2.82 3.75
CA ASN A 338 -6.83 2.46 3.32
C ASN A 338 -7.51 1.51 4.29
N TYR A 339 -6.73 0.57 4.85
CA TYR A 339 -7.21 -0.30 5.92
C TYR A 339 -7.70 0.54 7.11
N LEU A 340 -6.91 1.51 7.57
CA LEU A 340 -7.29 2.42 8.65
C LEU A 340 -8.53 3.28 8.32
N THR A 341 -8.73 3.62 7.05
CA THR A 341 -9.94 4.35 6.62
C THR A 341 -11.19 3.49 6.82
N VAL A 342 -11.12 2.20 6.44
CA VAL A 342 -12.23 1.26 6.67
C VAL A 342 -12.45 1.01 8.16
N GLU A 343 -11.39 0.78 8.95
CA GLU A 343 -11.53 0.60 10.41
C GLU A 343 -12.19 1.80 11.10
N LYS A 344 -11.79 3.02 10.74
CA LYS A 344 -12.42 4.24 11.29
C LYS A 344 -13.89 4.40 10.88
N VAL A 345 -14.31 3.83 9.76
CA VAL A 345 -15.74 3.77 9.41
C VAL A 345 -16.42 2.83 10.40
N LEU A 346 -15.88 1.63 10.63
CA LEU A 346 -16.48 0.63 11.52
C LEU A 346 -16.53 1.08 12.99
N GLU A 347 -15.45 1.68 13.50
CA GLU A 347 -15.41 2.23 14.87
C GLU A 347 -16.40 3.39 15.07
N GLY A 348 -16.71 4.14 14.01
CA GLY A 348 -17.61 5.29 14.06
C GLY A 348 -19.08 4.95 13.81
N LEU A 349 -19.41 3.70 13.49
CA LEU A 349 -20.77 3.26 13.24
C LEU A 349 -21.41 2.76 14.53
N GLU A 350 -22.66 3.15 14.76
CA GLU A 350 -23.50 2.64 15.84
C GLU A 350 -24.61 1.76 15.26
N PRO A 351 -24.32 0.47 14.97
CA PRO A 351 -25.31 -0.43 14.39
C PRO A 351 -26.50 -0.62 15.34
N PRO A 352 -27.75 -0.69 14.82
CA PRO A 352 -28.92 -1.04 15.61
C PRO A 352 -28.75 -2.40 16.32
N TYR A 353 -29.47 -2.58 17.43
CA TYR A 353 -29.41 -3.81 18.22
C TYR A 353 -29.67 -5.05 17.35
N GLY A 354 -28.69 -5.97 17.31
CA GLY A 354 -28.77 -7.23 16.57
C GLY A 354 -28.10 -7.23 15.20
N VAL A 355 -27.66 -6.08 14.67
CA VAL A 355 -26.92 -6.03 13.39
C VAL A 355 -25.43 -6.30 13.65
N LYS A 356 -24.90 -7.37 13.07
CA LYS A 356 -23.46 -7.66 13.11
C LYS A 356 -22.78 -7.17 11.84
N ILE A 357 -21.65 -6.50 11.97
CA ILE A 357 -20.86 -6.04 10.82
C ILE A 357 -19.54 -6.81 10.80
N HIS A 358 -19.22 -7.39 9.64
CA HIS A 358 -18.06 -8.22 9.44
C HIS A 358 -17.25 -7.75 8.25
N ARG A 359 -15.92 -7.84 8.37
CA ARG A 359 -15.00 -7.54 7.29
C ARG A 359 -14.34 -8.82 6.79
N VAL A 360 -14.40 -9.06 5.48
CA VAL A 360 -13.80 -10.21 4.82
C VAL A 360 -12.69 -9.72 3.89
N ASN A 361 -11.52 -10.36 3.97
CA ASN A 361 -10.42 -10.14 3.05
C ASN A 361 -10.36 -11.27 2.01
N PRO A 362 -10.90 -11.07 0.79
CA PRO A 362 -10.98 -12.10 -0.21
C PRO A 362 -9.64 -12.45 -0.88
N TRP A 363 -8.60 -11.66 -0.63
CA TRP A 363 -7.25 -11.90 -1.14
C TRP A 363 -6.43 -12.80 -0.22
N LYS A 364 -6.88 -12.96 1.03
CA LYS A 364 -6.20 -13.78 2.02
C LYS A 364 -6.57 -15.25 1.81
N PHE A 365 -5.57 -16.13 1.80
CA PHE A 365 -5.77 -17.58 1.71
C PHE A 365 -6.61 -18.06 0.51
N ASN A 366 -6.53 -17.34 -0.62
CA ASN A 366 -7.35 -17.63 -1.79
C ASN A 366 -6.57 -18.37 -2.88
N ASP A 367 -6.70 -19.70 -2.88
CA ASP A 367 -5.99 -20.56 -3.83
C ASP A 367 -6.45 -20.37 -5.30
N ALA A 368 -7.63 -19.77 -5.54
CA ALA A 368 -8.07 -19.45 -6.89
C ALA A 368 -7.19 -18.39 -7.56
N ILE A 369 -6.55 -17.51 -6.77
CA ILE A 369 -5.60 -16.51 -7.29
C ILE A 369 -4.35 -17.21 -7.81
N VAL A 370 -3.80 -18.19 -7.07
CA VAL A 370 -2.64 -18.98 -7.49
C VAL A 370 -2.92 -19.72 -8.79
N LYS A 371 -4.08 -20.39 -8.88
CA LYS A 371 -4.49 -21.12 -10.08
C LYS A 371 -4.64 -20.22 -11.30
N GLU A 372 -5.25 -19.05 -11.12
CA GLU A 372 -5.41 -18.09 -12.22
C GLU A 372 -4.07 -17.51 -12.68
N LEU A 373 -3.17 -17.18 -11.74
CA LEU A 373 -1.83 -16.70 -12.06
C LEU A 373 -1.03 -17.78 -12.80
N SER A 374 -1.00 -19.00 -12.28
CA SER A 374 -0.35 -20.15 -12.93
C SER A 374 -0.86 -20.34 -14.35
N ARG A 375 -2.19 -20.38 -14.53
CA ARG A 375 -2.82 -20.49 -15.86
C ARG A 375 -2.35 -19.39 -16.82
N ARG A 376 -2.31 -18.14 -16.40
CA ARG A 376 -1.86 -17.01 -17.25
C ARG A 376 -0.38 -17.09 -17.58
N ILE A 377 0.45 -17.49 -16.62
CA ILE A 377 1.90 -17.65 -16.80
C ILE A 377 2.18 -18.76 -17.82
N LEU A 378 1.57 -19.93 -17.63
CA LEU A 378 1.73 -21.06 -18.55
C LEU A 378 1.28 -20.69 -19.97
N LEU A 379 0.16 -19.97 -20.13
CA LEU A 379 -0.33 -19.52 -21.44
C LEU A 379 0.58 -18.51 -22.13
N LYS A 380 1.35 -17.71 -21.38
CA LYS A 380 2.30 -16.73 -21.93
C LYS A 380 3.63 -17.36 -22.34
N ASN A 381 3.97 -18.50 -21.75
CA ASN A 381 5.19 -19.26 -22.03
C ASN A 381 5.03 -20.32 -23.14
N LEU A 382 3.85 -20.41 -23.76
CA LEU A 382 3.58 -21.17 -25.00
C LEU A 382 3.89 -20.30 -26.21
#